data_AF-A0A497AWK9-F1
#
_entry.id   AF-A0A497AWK9-F1
#
_cell.length_a   1.000
_cell.length_b   1.000
_cell.length_c   1.000
_cell.angle_alpha   90.00
_cell.angle_beta   90.00
_cell.angle_gamma   90.00
#
_symmetry.space_group_name_H-M   'P 1'
#
loop_
_entity.id
_entity.type
_entity.pdbx_description
1 polymer ?
#
loop_
_entity_poly.entity_id
_entity_poly.type
_entity_poly.pdbx_seq_one_letter_code
_entity_poly.pdbx_strand_id
1 'polypeptide(L)'
;FKEFNTYNMHVGGDFEEVGIDGEIKSGKLTESSYSNQVKTYGESITLDRRKIVNDDVNAFSQLPTSLGYKGKNKLTKEAMTLLLANTGSFFSAGNGNYNSGGGSTLSIDSLNEAKKDMRQMKTEVTSGDPTGFTPAYLLVPPALESTALQLMKSERVVTGEDATRGDININRGLAEVVVEPWLSTVFGLTGSSDTGWYLLADKVIGSVVSIAYLRGQKSPVLKQVELVGSTLGKSWICYFDFGVAQFIKQAGVFSAGA
;
A
#
# COMPACT_ATOMS: atom_id res chain seq x y z
N PHE A 1 11.38 7.12 18.54
CA PHE A 1 12.52 7.45 17.64
C PHE A 1 12.36 8.87 17.13
N LYS A 2 13.42 9.53 16.65
CA LYS A 2 13.30 10.88 16.07
C LYS A 2 12.50 10.80 14.77
N GLU A 3 11.60 11.75 14.57
CA GLU A 3 10.93 11.95 13.28
C GLU A 3 11.98 12.34 12.22
N PHE A 4 11.81 11.82 11.01
CA PHE A 4 12.67 12.14 9.88
C PHE A 4 11.80 12.40 8.65
N ASN A 5 12.33 13.21 7.74
CA ASN A 5 11.64 13.51 6.50
C ASN A 5 12.18 12.61 5.38
N THR A 6 11.26 12.06 4.61
CA THR A 6 11.54 11.49 3.29
C THR A 6 11.25 12.56 2.27
N TYR A 7 12.20 12.80 1.38
CA TYR A 7 12.10 13.85 0.38
C TYR A 7 11.83 13.25 -0.99
N ASN A 8 10.90 13.88 -1.70
CA ASN A 8 10.71 13.64 -3.12
C ASN A 8 11.26 14.87 -3.88
N MET A 9 12.36 14.66 -4.59
CA MET A 9 13.05 15.72 -5.32
C MET A 9 12.53 15.79 -6.75
N HIS A 10 12.18 17.00 -7.18
CA HIS A 10 11.72 17.23 -8.55
C HIS A 10 12.46 18.41 -9.17
N VAL A 11 12.90 18.24 -10.42
CA VAL A 11 13.41 19.33 -11.24
C VAL A 11 12.21 20.02 -11.87
N GLY A 12 11.97 21.26 -11.49
CA GLY A 12 10.94 22.12 -12.06
C GLY A 12 11.51 23.04 -13.15
N GLY A 13 10.61 23.50 -14.02
CA GLY A 13 10.94 24.27 -15.21
C GLY A 13 10.80 23.44 -16.47
N ASP A 14 10.58 24.12 -17.59
CA ASP A 14 10.37 23.50 -18.90
C ASP A 14 11.68 23.50 -19.69
N PHE A 15 11.83 22.53 -20.59
CA PHE A 15 12.90 22.58 -21.59
C PHE A 15 12.58 23.68 -22.59
N GLU A 16 13.31 24.79 -22.51
CA GLU A 16 13.18 25.90 -23.45
C GLU A 16 14.05 25.69 -24.70
N GLU A 17 13.61 26.21 -25.83
CA GLU A 17 14.39 26.23 -27.06
C GLU A 17 15.68 27.04 -26.85
N VAL A 18 16.83 26.44 -27.17
CA VAL A 18 18.12 27.09 -27.03
C VAL A 18 18.25 28.14 -28.13
N GLY A 19 18.41 29.41 -27.73
CA GLY A 19 18.64 30.50 -28.68
C GLY A 19 19.95 30.35 -29.43
N ILE A 20 20.14 31.15 -30.49
CA ILE A 20 21.32 31.10 -31.35
C ILE A 20 22.65 31.36 -30.60
N ASP A 21 22.57 32.02 -29.44
CA ASP A 21 23.72 32.31 -28.56
C ASP A 21 24.16 31.10 -27.71
N GLY A 22 23.40 30.00 -27.75
CA GLY A 22 23.75 28.74 -27.09
C GLY A 22 23.55 28.71 -25.57
N GLU A 23 22.92 29.72 -24.97
CA GLU A 23 22.67 29.76 -23.53
C GLU A 23 21.57 28.76 -23.12
N ILE A 24 21.89 27.88 -22.17
CA ILE A 24 20.94 26.93 -21.56
C ILE A 24 20.50 27.52 -20.22
N LYS A 25 19.19 27.72 -20.05
CA LYS A 25 18.64 28.23 -18.79
C LYS A 25 18.74 27.18 -17.68
N SER A 26 19.14 27.62 -16.50
CA SER A 26 19.21 26.78 -15.29
C SER A 26 17.81 26.35 -14.83
N GLY A 27 17.63 25.04 -14.64
CA GLY A 27 16.42 24.48 -14.05
C GLY A 27 16.24 24.90 -12.58
N LYS A 28 15.01 24.81 -12.07
CA LYS A 28 14.70 25.04 -10.66
C LYS A 28 14.61 23.70 -9.95
N LEU A 29 15.15 23.59 -8.74
CA LEU A 29 14.95 22.41 -7.91
C LEU A 29 13.82 22.69 -6.92
N THR A 30 12.84 21.81 -6.86
CA THR A 30 11.76 21.86 -5.87
C THR A 30 11.73 20.55 -5.08
N GLU A 31 11.32 20.64 -3.83
CA GLU A 31 11.33 19.53 -2.90
C GLU A 31 9.97 19.42 -2.19
N SER A 32 9.44 18.21 -2.12
CA SER A 32 8.31 17.86 -1.25
C SER A 32 8.82 16.99 -0.10
N SER A 33 8.52 17.37 1.14
CA SER A 33 8.96 16.64 2.33
C SER A 33 7.79 15.92 3.00
N TYR A 34 7.98 14.66 3.35
CA TYR A 34 7.00 13.80 4.02
C TYR A 34 7.59 13.28 5.32
N SER A 35 6.93 13.55 6.45
CA SER A 35 7.45 13.11 7.73
C SER A 35 7.06 11.66 8.03
N ASN A 36 8.00 10.89 8.59
CA ASN A 36 7.78 9.54 9.04
C ASN A 36 8.53 9.31 10.35
N GLN A 37 7.95 8.48 11.22
CA GLN A 37 8.52 8.15 12.51
C GLN A 37 8.43 6.65 12.74
N VAL A 38 9.59 6.03 12.95
CA VAL A 38 9.65 4.63 13.38
C VAL A 38 9.09 4.50 14.80
N LYS A 39 8.33 3.44 15.03
CA LYS A 39 7.86 3.00 16.35
C LYS A 39 8.26 1.54 16.58
N THR A 40 8.44 1.16 17.84
CA THR A 40 8.67 -0.24 18.22
C THR A 40 7.34 -0.89 18.54
N TYR A 41 7.03 -1.98 17.85
CA TYR A 41 5.91 -2.86 18.17
C TYR A 41 6.47 -4.18 18.70
N GLY A 42 6.02 -4.65 19.85
CA GLY A 42 6.52 -5.90 20.41
C GLY A 42 5.51 -6.65 21.26
N GLU A 43 5.72 -7.95 21.37
CA GLU A 43 4.92 -8.87 22.17
C GLU A 43 5.87 -9.86 22.86
N SER A 44 5.63 -10.14 24.14
CA SER A 44 6.37 -11.15 24.89
C SER A 44 5.44 -12.29 25.29
N ILE A 45 5.91 -13.52 25.17
CA ILE A 45 5.22 -14.70 25.70
C ILE A 45 6.13 -15.42 26.70
N THR A 46 5.57 -15.79 27.84
CA THR A 46 6.28 -16.49 28.91
C THR A 46 5.59 -17.81 29.19
N LEU A 47 6.38 -18.89 29.22
CA LEU A 47 5.94 -20.21 29.61
C LEU A 47 6.54 -20.60 30.96
N ASP A 48 5.67 -21.03 31.86
CA ASP A 48 6.05 -21.60 33.15
C ASP A 48 6.68 -22.99 32.97
N ARG A 49 7.54 -23.39 33.91
CA ARG A 49 8.18 -24.73 33.89
C ARG A 49 7.18 -25.88 33.74
N ARG A 50 6.02 -25.83 34.39
CA ARG A 50 5.00 -26.89 34.30
C ARG A 50 4.46 -27.04 32.88
N LYS A 51 4.26 -25.93 32.16
CA LYS A 51 3.81 -25.95 30.77
C LYS A 51 4.88 -26.56 29.86
N ILE A 52 6.14 -26.20 30.07
CA ILE A 52 7.27 -26.75 29.30
C ILE A 52 7.42 -28.26 29.53
N VAL A 53 7.30 -28.73 30.77
CA VAL A 53 7.44 -30.15 31.11
C VAL A 53 6.28 -30.99 30.58
N ASN A 54 5.06 -30.43 30.58
CA ASN A 54 3.87 -31.09 30.05
C ASN A 54 3.66 -30.86 28.54
N ASP A 55 4.72 -30.49 27.79
CA ASP A 55 4.63 -30.30 26.34
C ASP A 55 4.74 -31.64 25.59
N ASP A 56 3.67 -32.42 25.65
CA ASP A 56 3.65 -33.78 25.09
C ASP A 56 3.72 -33.81 23.55
N VAL A 57 3.46 -32.67 22.88
CA VAL A 57 3.37 -32.58 21.40
C VAL A 57 4.40 -31.60 20.80
N ASN A 58 5.35 -31.12 21.60
CA ASN A 58 6.34 -30.10 21.17
C ASN A 58 5.67 -28.86 20.54
N ALA A 59 4.47 -28.50 21.02
CA ALA A 59 3.67 -27.43 20.44
C ALA A 59 4.34 -26.06 20.63
N PHE A 60 5.18 -25.92 21.66
CA PHE A 60 5.88 -24.66 21.94
C PHE A 60 7.01 -24.35 20.97
N SER A 61 7.46 -25.32 20.17
CA SER A 61 8.41 -25.07 19.07
C SER A 61 7.88 -24.13 17.99
N GLN A 62 6.55 -23.99 17.86
CA GLN A 62 5.91 -23.11 16.88
C GLN A 62 5.72 -21.66 17.36
N LEU A 63 5.89 -21.40 18.66
CA LEU A 63 5.68 -20.06 19.22
C LEU A 63 6.56 -18.98 18.59
N PRO A 64 7.88 -19.21 18.37
CA PRO A 64 8.73 -18.21 17.71
C PRO A 64 8.25 -17.84 16.32
N THR A 65 7.86 -18.86 15.54
CA THR A 65 7.36 -18.71 14.19
C THR A 65 6.05 -17.93 14.19
N SER A 66 5.12 -18.27 15.09
CA SER A 66 3.84 -17.55 15.26
C SER A 66 4.03 -16.08 15.63
N LEU A 67 4.95 -15.78 16.56
CA LEU A 67 5.31 -14.41 16.92
C LEU A 67 5.92 -13.62 15.75
N GLY A 68 6.74 -14.26 14.93
CA GLY A 68 7.27 -13.66 13.70
C GLY A 68 6.17 -13.31 12.70
N TYR A 69 5.20 -14.21 12.50
CA TYR A 69 4.04 -13.95 11.63
C TYR A 69 3.18 -12.80 12.16
N LYS A 70 2.91 -12.75 13.47
CA LYS A 70 2.19 -11.63 14.09
C LYS A 70 2.90 -10.29 13.85
N GLY A 71 4.22 -10.25 13.98
CA GLY A 71 5.02 -9.05 13.70
C GLY A 71 4.86 -8.55 12.27
N LYS A 72 4.93 -9.46 11.28
CA LYS A 72 4.68 -9.10 9.86
C LYS A 72 3.23 -8.64 9.63
N ASN A 73 2.26 -9.33 10.20
CA ASN A 73 0.85 -8.98 10.07
C ASN A 73 0.55 -7.60 10.68
N LYS A 74 1.25 -7.22 11.75
CA LYS A 74 1.15 -5.89 12.35
C LYS A 74 1.59 -4.78 11.39
N LEU A 75 2.66 -4.99 10.62
CA LEU A 75 3.09 -4.03 9.59
C LEU A 75 1.99 -3.79 8.55
N THR A 76 1.44 -4.87 7.98
CA THR A 76 0.36 -4.78 6.99
C THR A 76 -0.87 -4.10 7.59
N LYS A 77 -1.25 -4.46 8.82
CA LYS A 77 -2.38 -3.84 9.52
C LYS A 77 -2.20 -2.33 9.69
N GLU A 78 -1.03 -1.87 10.11
CA GLU A 78 -0.75 -0.43 10.27
C GLU A 78 -0.77 0.30 8.91
N ALA A 79 -0.22 -0.31 7.86
CA ALA A 79 -0.26 0.24 6.51
C ALA A 79 -1.70 0.40 6.00
N MET A 80 -2.53 -0.62 6.16
CA MET A 80 -3.93 -0.59 5.75
C MET A 80 -4.76 0.36 6.62
N THR A 81 -4.49 0.42 7.92
CA THR A 81 -5.14 1.39 8.82
C THR A 81 -4.85 2.83 8.36
N LEU A 82 -3.62 3.14 7.96
CA LEU A 82 -3.27 4.47 7.44
C LEU A 82 -3.94 4.76 6.09
N LEU A 83 -3.96 3.77 5.19
CA LEU A 83 -4.60 3.90 3.88
C LEU A 83 -6.10 4.19 4.02
N LEU A 84 -6.80 3.41 4.87
CA LEU A 84 -8.24 3.53 5.10
C LEU A 84 -8.62 4.78 5.90
N ALA A 85 -7.74 5.25 6.80
CA ALA A 85 -7.98 6.49 7.54
C ALA A 85 -8.07 7.73 6.63
N ASN A 86 -7.52 7.66 5.40
CA ASN A 86 -7.55 8.72 4.40
C ASN A 86 -7.20 10.11 4.99
N THR A 87 -6.17 10.15 5.85
CA THR A 87 -5.83 11.35 6.63
C THR A 87 -5.56 12.54 5.70
N GLY A 88 -6.08 13.71 6.06
CA GLY A 88 -5.87 14.93 5.27
C GLY A 88 -6.56 14.93 3.90
N SER A 89 -7.57 14.09 3.68
CA SER A 89 -8.26 13.95 2.39
C SER A 89 -7.32 13.55 1.26
N PHE A 90 -6.38 12.65 1.57
CA PHE A 90 -5.37 12.14 0.64
C PHE A 90 -6.00 11.66 -0.67
N PHE A 91 -7.02 10.82 -0.57
CA PHE A 91 -7.96 10.50 -1.64
C PHE A 91 -9.17 11.44 -1.57
N SER A 92 -9.28 12.34 -2.53
CA SER A 92 -10.42 13.24 -2.65
C SER A 92 -10.63 13.68 -4.10
N ALA A 93 -11.86 14.09 -4.42
CA ALA A 93 -12.18 14.61 -5.75
C ALA A 93 -11.33 15.86 -6.09
N GLY A 94 -10.99 16.67 -5.08
CA GLY A 94 -10.12 17.85 -5.26
C GLY A 94 -8.68 17.50 -5.65
N ASN A 95 -8.20 16.30 -5.30
CA ASN A 95 -6.90 15.78 -5.72
C ASN A 95 -6.97 14.99 -7.05
N GLY A 96 -8.15 14.82 -7.63
CA GLY A 96 -8.36 14.05 -8.86
C GLY A 96 -8.09 12.55 -8.70
N ASN A 97 -8.08 12.03 -7.47
CA ASN A 97 -7.68 10.66 -7.15
C ASN A 97 -8.75 9.87 -6.38
N TYR A 98 -10.02 10.29 -6.50
CA TYR A 98 -11.14 9.66 -5.81
C TYR A 98 -12.40 9.57 -6.67
N ASN A 99 -12.95 8.37 -6.78
CA ASN A 99 -14.19 8.06 -7.48
C ASN A 99 -15.23 7.48 -6.50
N SER A 100 -16.50 7.87 -6.64
CA SER A 100 -17.58 7.39 -5.77
C SER A 100 -18.92 7.28 -6.52
N GLY A 101 -19.91 6.66 -5.86
CA GLY A 101 -21.25 6.45 -6.43
C GLY A 101 -21.32 5.27 -7.39
N GLY A 102 -22.45 5.13 -8.11
CA GLY A 102 -22.74 3.96 -8.96
C GLY A 102 -21.71 3.67 -10.06
N GLY A 103 -20.98 4.68 -10.54
CA GLY A 103 -19.90 4.52 -11.53
C GLY A 103 -18.57 4.02 -10.95
N SER A 104 -18.46 3.86 -9.62
CA SER A 104 -17.23 3.44 -8.94
C SER A 104 -17.17 1.94 -8.65
N THR A 105 -18.24 1.18 -8.93
CA THR A 105 -18.24 -0.29 -8.87
C THR A 105 -17.20 -0.86 -9.82
N LEU A 106 -16.37 -1.79 -9.34
CA LEU A 106 -15.30 -2.40 -10.11
C LEU A 106 -15.84 -3.05 -11.39
N SER A 107 -15.57 -2.38 -12.51
CA SER A 107 -16.01 -2.74 -13.85
C SER A 107 -14.96 -2.24 -14.86
N ILE A 108 -15.15 -2.55 -16.14
CA ILE A 108 -14.24 -2.09 -17.20
C ILE A 108 -14.30 -0.58 -17.35
N ASP A 109 -15.50 -0.01 -17.28
CA ASP A 109 -15.71 1.42 -17.43
C ASP A 109 -15.08 2.18 -16.26
N SER A 110 -15.35 1.75 -15.03
CA SER A 110 -14.74 2.37 -13.84
C SER A 110 -13.22 2.24 -13.81
N LEU A 111 -12.67 1.13 -14.32
CA LEU A 111 -11.23 0.91 -14.42
C LEU A 111 -10.60 1.82 -15.48
N ASN A 112 -11.28 2.02 -16.61
CA ASN A 112 -10.83 2.93 -17.65
C ASN A 112 -10.84 4.39 -17.18
N GLU A 113 -11.85 4.81 -16.43
CA GLU A 113 -11.89 6.14 -15.81
C GLU A 113 -10.77 6.29 -14.76
N ALA A 114 -10.59 5.34 -13.83
CA ALA A 114 -9.50 5.42 -12.86
C ALA A 114 -8.10 5.44 -13.52
N LYS A 115 -7.90 4.69 -14.60
CA LYS A 115 -6.68 4.72 -15.42
C LYS A 115 -6.48 6.09 -16.06
N LYS A 116 -7.55 6.71 -16.55
CA LYS A 116 -7.52 8.05 -17.15
C LYS A 116 -7.20 9.09 -16.09
N ASP A 117 -7.88 9.06 -14.94
CA ASP A 117 -7.62 9.96 -13.81
C ASP A 117 -6.15 9.94 -13.42
N MET A 118 -5.60 8.74 -13.21
CA MET A 118 -4.20 8.54 -12.85
C MET A 118 -3.22 9.11 -13.89
N ARG A 119 -3.52 8.95 -15.19
CA ARG A 119 -2.68 9.50 -16.28
C ARG A 119 -2.85 11.01 -16.47
N GLN A 120 -3.99 11.56 -16.08
CA GLN A 120 -4.30 12.99 -16.20
C GLN A 120 -3.90 13.78 -14.95
N MET A 121 -3.43 13.11 -13.89
CA MET A 121 -2.86 13.79 -12.73
C MET A 121 -1.65 14.62 -13.13
N LYS A 122 -1.74 15.89 -12.75
CA LYS A 122 -0.71 16.89 -13.01
C LYS A 122 0.26 16.96 -11.85
N THR A 123 1.54 17.17 -12.18
CA THR A 123 2.53 17.53 -11.17
C THR A 123 2.29 18.97 -10.72
N GLU A 124 2.50 19.24 -9.44
CA GLU A 124 2.50 20.61 -8.91
C GLU A 124 3.84 21.33 -9.16
N VAL A 125 4.85 20.60 -9.67
CA VAL A 125 6.23 21.07 -9.80
C VAL A 125 6.54 21.73 -11.15
N THR A 126 6.03 21.15 -12.23
CA THR A 126 6.20 21.63 -13.61
C THR A 126 4.82 22.01 -14.11
N SER A 127 4.69 23.12 -14.83
CA SER A 127 3.42 23.84 -15.01
C SER A 127 2.30 23.03 -15.69
N GLY A 128 1.65 22.15 -14.95
CA GLY A 128 0.57 21.30 -15.43
C GLY A 128 0.99 20.07 -16.26
N ASP A 129 2.26 19.67 -16.21
CA ASP A 129 2.74 18.46 -16.91
C ASP A 129 2.16 17.17 -16.31
N PRO A 130 1.99 16.11 -17.12
CA PRO A 130 1.56 14.82 -16.63
C PRO A 130 2.61 14.22 -15.69
N THR A 131 2.16 13.64 -14.59
CA THR A 131 3.04 12.98 -13.60
C THR A 131 3.76 11.73 -14.13
N GLY A 132 3.29 11.16 -15.24
CA GLY A 132 3.86 9.94 -15.82
C GLY A 132 3.58 8.66 -15.03
N PHE A 133 2.76 8.71 -13.97
CA PHE A 133 2.37 7.52 -13.22
C PHE A 133 1.51 6.60 -14.10
N THR A 134 1.84 5.32 -14.07
CA THR A 134 1.09 4.26 -14.75
C THR A 134 0.59 3.26 -13.73
N PRO A 135 -0.65 2.73 -13.90
CA PRO A 135 -1.16 1.67 -13.03
C PRO A 135 -0.24 0.45 -13.07
N ALA A 136 0.06 -0.11 -11.90
CA ALA A 136 0.85 -1.33 -11.76
C ALA A 136 0.22 -2.34 -10.80
N TYR A 137 -0.50 -1.88 -9.77
CA TYR A 137 -1.19 -2.74 -8.81
C TYR A 137 -2.66 -2.37 -8.68
N LEU A 138 -3.53 -3.39 -8.67
CA LEU A 138 -4.94 -3.27 -8.33
C LEU A 138 -5.16 -3.92 -6.97
N LEU A 139 -5.31 -3.09 -5.94
CA LEU A 139 -5.51 -3.52 -4.56
C LEU A 139 -7.02 -3.63 -4.27
N VAL A 140 -7.47 -4.83 -3.90
CA VAL A 140 -8.88 -5.16 -3.72
C VAL A 140 -9.14 -5.97 -2.44
N PRO A 141 -10.34 -5.85 -1.85
CA PRO A 141 -10.81 -6.77 -0.81
C PRO A 141 -11.10 -8.16 -1.41
N PRO A 142 -11.12 -9.23 -0.59
CA PRO A 142 -11.42 -10.59 -1.03
C PRO A 142 -12.75 -10.73 -1.80
N ALA A 143 -13.76 -9.93 -1.46
CA ALA A 143 -15.06 -9.94 -2.14
C ALA A 143 -14.97 -9.59 -3.64
N LEU A 144 -13.96 -8.81 -4.05
CA LEU A 144 -13.75 -8.38 -5.43
C LEU A 144 -12.68 -9.19 -6.17
N GLU A 145 -12.06 -10.19 -5.54
CA GLU A 145 -10.96 -10.97 -6.11
C GLU A 145 -11.34 -11.59 -7.46
N SER A 146 -12.48 -12.27 -7.54
CA SER A 146 -12.91 -12.93 -8.78
C SER A 146 -13.10 -11.93 -9.91
N THR A 147 -13.75 -10.79 -9.63
CA THR A 147 -13.98 -9.72 -10.60
C THR A 147 -12.66 -9.10 -11.05
N ALA A 148 -11.75 -8.80 -10.12
CA ALA A 148 -10.44 -8.23 -10.43
C ALA A 148 -9.59 -9.18 -11.29
N LEU A 149 -9.59 -10.48 -10.96
CA LEU A 149 -8.88 -11.50 -11.74
C LEU A 149 -9.46 -11.64 -13.14
N GLN A 150 -10.79 -11.60 -13.29
CA GLN A 150 -11.44 -11.63 -14.60
C GLN A 150 -11.04 -10.41 -15.43
N LEU A 151 -11.04 -9.21 -14.86
CA LEU A 151 -10.65 -7.97 -15.55
C LEU A 151 -9.18 -7.96 -15.99
N MET A 152 -8.27 -8.52 -15.19
CA MET A 152 -6.84 -8.46 -15.48
C MET A 152 -6.32 -9.64 -16.31
N LYS A 153 -6.95 -10.83 -16.22
CA LYS A 153 -6.46 -12.06 -16.86
C LYS A 153 -7.28 -12.52 -18.06
N SER A 154 -8.57 -12.15 -18.15
CA SER A 154 -9.41 -12.62 -19.25
C SER A 154 -8.88 -12.10 -20.59
N GLU A 155 -8.84 -12.98 -21.59
CA GLU A 155 -8.43 -12.64 -22.96
C GLU A 155 -9.52 -11.84 -23.70
N ARG A 156 -10.79 -12.15 -23.38
CA ARG A 156 -11.97 -11.54 -23.99
C ARG A 156 -12.89 -10.99 -22.91
N VAL A 157 -13.58 -9.92 -23.25
CA VAL A 157 -14.64 -9.34 -22.42
C VAL A 157 -15.98 -9.63 -23.09
N VAL A 158 -16.98 -10.00 -22.30
CA VAL A 158 -18.38 -10.00 -22.75
C VAL A 158 -19.06 -8.76 -22.15
N THR A 159 -19.34 -7.76 -22.97
CA THR A 159 -20.12 -6.58 -22.58
C THR A 159 -21.53 -6.70 -23.18
N GLY A 160 -22.49 -7.26 -22.42
CA GLY A 160 -23.92 -7.28 -22.79
C GLY A 160 -24.60 -8.65 -22.72
N GLU A 161 -25.94 -8.66 -22.82
CA GLU A 161 -26.80 -9.87 -22.90
C GLU A 161 -26.54 -10.69 -24.18
N ASP A 162 -26.03 -10.07 -25.24
CA ASP A 162 -25.66 -10.76 -26.48
C ASP A 162 -24.16 -11.10 -26.49
N ALA A 163 -23.86 -12.36 -26.15
CA ALA A 163 -22.53 -12.96 -26.10
C ALA A 163 -21.85 -13.15 -27.48
N THR A 164 -22.09 -12.28 -28.46
CA THR A 164 -21.87 -12.62 -29.88
C THR A 164 -20.58 -12.05 -30.49
N ARG A 165 -19.70 -11.41 -29.72
CA ARG A 165 -18.29 -11.17 -30.08
C ARG A 165 -17.56 -10.67 -28.84
N GLY A 166 -16.79 -11.53 -28.18
CA GLY A 166 -16.01 -11.06 -27.02
C GLY A 166 -14.96 -10.05 -27.47
N ASP A 167 -15.05 -8.78 -27.10
CA ASP A 167 -14.02 -7.82 -27.47
C ASP A 167 -12.69 -8.17 -26.80
N ILE A 168 -11.58 -7.82 -27.45
CA ILE A 168 -10.24 -8.01 -26.87
C ILE A 168 -10.18 -7.22 -25.57
N ASN A 169 -9.74 -7.87 -24.49
CA ASN A 169 -9.55 -7.18 -23.23
C ASN A 169 -8.35 -6.22 -23.31
N ILE A 170 -8.63 -4.94 -23.53
CA ILE A 170 -7.64 -3.85 -23.59
C ILE A 170 -6.91 -3.62 -22.26
N ASN A 171 -7.47 -4.10 -21.15
CA ASN A 171 -6.92 -3.93 -19.81
C ASN A 171 -6.20 -5.19 -19.30
N ARG A 172 -6.05 -6.21 -20.16
CA ARG A 172 -5.32 -7.43 -19.82
C ARG A 172 -3.88 -7.12 -19.44
N GLY A 173 -3.47 -7.56 -18.26
CA GLY A 173 -2.13 -7.32 -17.74
C GLY A 173 -1.81 -5.86 -17.41
N LEU A 174 -2.84 -5.00 -17.28
CA LEU A 174 -2.65 -3.60 -16.89
C LEU A 174 -2.05 -3.46 -15.50
N ALA A 175 -2.52 -4.28 -14.54
CA ALA A 175 -2.05 -4.25 -13.16
C ALA A 175 -2.06 -5.65 -12.53
N GLU A 176 -1.16 -5.87 -11.59
CA GLU A 176 -1.15 -7.05 -10.73
C GLU A 176 -2.26 -6.94 -9.67
N VAL A 177 -3.11 -7.96 -9.57
CA VAL A 177 -4.18 -8.00 -8.56
C VAL A 177 -3.57 -8.39 -7.22
N VAL A 178 -3.68 -7.48 -6.24
CA VAL A 178 -3.27 -7.69 -4.85
C VAL A 178 -4.53 -7.77 -4.00
N VAL A 179 -4.78 -8.95 -3.42
CA VAL A 179 -5.92 -9.17 -2.54
C VAL A 179 -5.47 -8.94 -1.11
N GLU A 180 -6.09 -7.99 -0.42
CA GLU A 180 -5.74 -7.64 0.95
C GLU A 180 -6.93 -7.86 1.90
N PRO A 181 -6.88 -8.90 2.75
CA PRO A 181 -7.95 -9.20 3.70
C PRO A 181 -8.32 -8.03 4.62
N TRP A 182 -7.35 -7.21 5.04
CA TRP A 182 -7.60 -6.07 5.94
C TRP A 182 -8.53 -5.00 5.35
N LEU A 183 -8.76 -4.98 4.04
CA LEU A 183 -9.72 -4.09 3.40
C LEU A 183 -11.18 -4.54 3.60
N SER A 184 -11.40 -5.82 3.90
CA SER A 184 -12.74 -6.35 4.14
C SER A 184 -13.31 -5.87 5.45
N THR A 185 -14.63 -5.69 5.48
CA THR A 185 -15.38 -5.32 6.69
C THR A 185 -15.28 -6.38 7.80
N VAL A 186 -14.98 -7.63 7.44
CA VAL A 186 -14.85 -8.77 8.36
C VAL A 186 -13.83 -8.52 9.48
N PHE A 187 -12.76 -7.78 9.21
CA PHE A 187 -11.68 -7.54 10.17
C PHE A 187 -11.83 -6.23 10.96
N GLY A 188 -12.91 -5.47 10.69
CA GLY A 188 -13.33 -4.33 11.52
C GLY A 188 -12.37 -3.14 11.55
N LEU A 189 -11.55 -2.94 10.52
CA LEU A 189 -10.78 -1.70 10.40
C LEU A 189 -11.71 -0.54 10.04
N THR A 190 -11.58 0.60 10.72
CA THR A 190 -12.34 1.81 10.39
C THR A 190 -12.07 2.22 8.94
N GLY A 191 -13.12 2.43 8.14
CA GLY A 191 -13.01 2.78 6.72
C GLY A 191 -12.89 1.59 5.77
N SER A 192 -12.91 0.35 6.27
CA SER A 192 -12.99 -0.86 5.45
C SER A 192 -14.27 -0.93 4.61
N SER A 193 -14.16 -1.53 3.43
CA SER A 193 -15.26 -1.71 2.48
C SER A 193 -15.01 -2.95 1.64
N ASP A 194 -16.06 -3.76 1.44
CA ASP A 194 -15.99 -4.93 0.55
C ASP A 194 -16.16 -4.55 -0.93
N THR A 195 -16.51 -3.29 -1.23
CA THR A 195 -16.71 -2.79 -2.60
C THR A 195 -15.67 -1.74 -3.03
N GLY A 196 -14.90 -1.21 -2.09
CA GLY A 196 -13.83 -0.25 -2.35
C GLY A 196 -12.59 -0.89 -2.94
N TRP A 197 -11.93 -0.21 -3.88
CA TRP A 197 -10.71 -0.70 -4.53
C TRP A 197 -9.74 0.43 -4.86
N TYR A 198 -8.46 0.11 -4.97
CA TYR A 198 -7.41 1.09 -5.24
C TYR A 198 -6.59 0.69 -6.46
N LEU A 199 -6.30 1.67 -7.31
CA LEU A 199 -5.35 1.54 -8.41
C LEU A 199 -4.07 2.28 -8.04
N LEU A 200 -2.94 1.58 -7.99
CA LEU A 200 -1.67 2.08 -7.49
C LEU A 200 -0.58 2.02 -8.56
N ALA A 201 0.34 2.98 -8.51
CA ALA A 201 1.51 3.05 -9.38
C ALA A 201 2.59 2.03 -9.02
N ASP A 202 3.56 1.86 -9.92
CA ASP A 202 4.76 1.11 -9.58
C ASP A 202 5.56 1.84 -8.50
N LYS A 203 5.92 1.10 -7.44
CA LYS A 203 6.72 1.58 -6.30
C LYS A 203 8.05 2.25 -6.68
N VAL A 204 8.62 1.92 -7.85
CA VAL A 204 9.87 2.51 -8.35
C VAL A 204 9.65 3.94 -8.83
N ILE A 205 8.48 4.22 -9.40
CA ILE A 205 8.12 5.54 -9.93
C ILE A 205 7.52 6.39 -8.81
N GLY A 206 6.62 5.82 -8.01
CA GLY A 206 6.04 6.48 -6.85
C GLY A 206 5.12 5.57 -6.05
N SER A 207 5.06 5.78 -4.75
CA SER A 207 4.22 5.00 -3.82
C SER A 207 3.28 5.91 -3.04
N VAL A 208 2.09 5.41 -2.75
CA VAL A 208 1.12 6.06 -1.86
C VAL A 208 1.55 5.94 -0.39
N VAL A 209 2.19 4.83 -0.02
CA VAL A 209 2.62 4.53 1.35
C VAL A 209 4.13 4.35 1.38
N SER A 210 4.78 5.02 2.33
CA SER A 210 6.20 4.84 2.64
C SER A 210 6.36 4.05 3.94
N ILE A 211 7.18 2.99 3.89
CA ILE A 211 7.53 2.17 5.04
C ILE A 211 8.99 2.40 5.38
N ALA A 212 9.24 2.77 6.62
CA ALA A 212 10.57 2.98 7.16
C ALA A 212 10.94 1.88 8.14
N TYR A 213 12.18 1.42 8.08
CA TYR A 213 12.72 0.37 8.93
C TYR A 213 13.90 0.88 9.73
N LEU A 214 13.97 0.55 11.02
CA LEU A 214 15.13 0.90 11.82
C LEU A 214 16.36 0.14 11.33
N ARG A 215 17.41 0.85 10.92
CA ARG A 215 18.69 0.27 10.48
C ARG A 215 18.54 -0.80 9.38
N GLY A 216 17.54 -0.64 8.51
CA GLY A 216 17.27 -1.58 7.42
C GLY A 216 16.74 -2.96 7.85
N GLN A 217 16.35 -3.15 9.12
CA GLN A 217 15.78 -4.40 9.60
C GLN A 217 14.33 -4.56 9.11
N LYS A 218 14.14 -5.34 8.06
CA LYS A 218 12.84 -5.59 7.41
C LYS A 218 12.05 -6.78 7.97
N SER A 219 12.57 -7.43 9.01
CA SER A 219 11.92 -8.59 9.63
C SER A 219 11.85 -8.40 11.15
N PRO A 220 10.81 -8.95 11.81
CA PRO A 220 10.72 -8.97 13.26
C PRO A 220 11.93 -9.67 13.89
N VAL A 221 12.43 -9.12 14.98
CA VAL A 221 13.53 -9.68 15.75
C VAL A 221 12.96 -10.47 16.91
N LEU A 222 13.28 -11.77 16.94
CA LEU A 222 12.92 -12.66 18.03
C LEU A 222 14.12 -12.88 18.95
N LYS A 223 13.91 -12.73 20.26
CA LYS A 223 14.89 -13.01 21.30
C LYS A 223 14.28 -13.95 22.32
N GLN A 224 15.01 -15.01 22.64
CA GLN A 224 14.72 -15.77 23.86
C GLN A 224 15.37 -15.04 25.03
N VAL A 225 14.63 -14.85 26.11
CA VAL A 225 15.09 -14.13 27.29
C VAL A 225 14.92 -15.02 28.51
N GLU A 226 15.94 -15.03 29.37
CA GLU A 226 15.86 -15.69 30.67
C GLU A 226 14.99 -14.88 31.61
N LEU A 227 14.16 -15.58 32.39
CA LEU A 227 13.31 -14.93 33.38
C LEU A 227 14.17 -14.38 34.51
N VAL A 228 13.87 -13.14 34.91
CA VAL A 228 14.60 -12.47 35.99
C VAL A 228 14.02 -12.90 37.34
N GLY A 229 14.88 -13.30 38.28
CA GLY A 229 14.49 -13.72 39.64
C GLY A 229 14.35 -15.24 39.83
N SER A 230 13.58 -15.67 40.84
CA SER A 230 13.41 -17.08 41.23
C SER A 230 12.35 -17.85 40.42
N THR A 231 12.04 -17.40 39.20
CA THR A 231 10.95 -17.95 38.38
C THR A 231 11.49 -18.90 37.31
N LEU A 232 11.08 -20.16 37.36
CA LEU A 232 11.50 -21.17 36.38
C LEU A 232 10.58 -21.16 35.15
N GLY A 233 11.17 -21.00 33.96
CA GLY A 233 10.43 -20.99 32.70
C GLY A 233 11.29 -20.52 31.53
N LYS A 234 10.65 -20.25 30.39
CA LYS A 234 11.28 -19.63 29.21
C LYS A 234 10.42 -18.47 28.74
N SER A 235 11.04 -17.36 28.34
CA SER A 235 10.35 -16.22 27.75
C SER A 235 10.90 -15.95 26.35
N TRP A 236 10.01 -15.51 25.46
CA TRP A 236 10.37 -15.00 24.15
C TRP A 236 9.82 -13.60 24.00
N ILE A 237 10.66 -12.70 23.49
CA ILE A 237 10.29 -11.34 23.11
C ILE A 237 10.45 -11.23 21.61
N CYS A 238 9.38 -10.85 20.92
CA CYS A 238 9.41 -10.48 19.52
C CYS A 238 9.16 -8.99 19.41
N TYR A 239 10.00 -8.26 18.66
CA TYR A 239 9.77 -6.86 18.38
C TYR A 239 10.07 -6.54 16.92
N PHE A 240 9.40 -5.52 16.40
CA PHE A 240 9.58 -5.04 15.05
C PHE A 240 9.51 -3.51 15.02
N ASP A 241 10.56 -2.90 14.50
CA ASP A 241 10.74 -1.45 14.45
C ASP A 241 10.44 -0.93 13.05
N PHE A 242 9.27 -0.35 12.86
CA PHE A 242 8.88 0.24 11.59
C PHE A 242 8.02 1.51 11.75
N GLY A 243 7.97 2.32 10.70
CA GLY A 243 7.10 3.49 10.58
C GLY A 243 6.36 3.45 9.25
N VAL A 244 5.11 3.90 9.23
CA VAL A 244 4.27 3.97 8.04
C VAL A 244 3.79 5.41 7.90
N ALA A 245 3.95 5.99 6.71
CA ALA A 245 3.47 7.33 6.40
C ALA A 245 2.88 7.38 4.97
N GLN A 246 1.98 8.34 4.74
CA GLN A 246 1.51 8.67 3.40
C GLN A 246 2.62 9.39 2.63
N PHE A 247 2.67 9.18 1.32
CA PHE A 247 3.72 9.73 0.46
C PHE A 247 3.09 10.44 -0.75
N ILE A 248 3.18 9.89 -1.97
CA ILE A 248 2.75 10.61 -3.18
C ILE A 248 1.26 10.36 -3.44
N LYS A 249 0.43 11.42 -3.35
CA LYS A 249 -1.03 11.35 -3.61
C LYS A 249 -1.38 11.02 -5.06
N GLN A 250 -0.54 11.44 -5.99
CA GLN A 250 -0.72 11.18 -7.42
C GLN A 250 -0.36 9.73 -7.83
N ALA A 251 0.25 8.96 -6.92
CA ALA A 251 0.66 7.58 -7.19
C ALA A 251 -0.48 6.57 -7.02
N GLY A 252 -1.71 7.01 -6.75
CA GLY A 252 -2.85 6.10 -6.70
C GLY A 252 -4.20 6.78 -6.74
N VAL A 253 -5.20 6.02 -7.17
CA VAL A 253 -6.62 6.40 -7.24
C VAL A 253 -7.42 5.46 -6.34
N PHE A 254 -8.34 6.00 -5.56
CA PHE A 254 -9.28 5.23 -4.76
C PHE A 254 -10.69 5.32 -5.36
N SER A 255 -11.34 4.17 -5.52
CA SER A 255 -12.73 4.08 -5.93
C SER A 255 -13.53 3.46 -4.79
N ALA A 256 -14.55 4.16 -4.29
CA ALA A 256 -15.32 3.75 -3.11
C ALA A 256 -16.12 2.46 -3.30
N GLY A 257 -16.46 2.13 -4.55
CA GLY A 257 -17.47 1.12 -4.85
C GLY A 257 -18.88 1.67 -4.61
N ALA A 258 -19.87 1.01 -5.20
CA ALA A 258 -21.29 1.22 -4.87
C ALA A 258 -21.75 0.22 -3.82
#